data_AF-A0A965PE11-F1
#
_entry.id   AF-A0A965PE11-F1
#
_cell.length_a   1.000
_cell.length_b   1.000
_cell.length_c   1.000
_cell.angle_alpha   90.00
_cell.angle_beta   90.00
_cell.angle_gamma   90.00
#
_symmetry.space_group_name_H-M   'P 1'
#
loop_
_entity.id
_entity.type
_entity.pdbx_description
1 polymer ?
#
loop_
_entity_poly.entity_id
_entity_poly.type
_entity_poly.pdbx_seq_one_letter_code
_entity_poly.pdbx_strand_id
1 'polypeptide(L)'
;MHCLIHPATQLPEHAAEWLRDRLTKPGSDFQRKLGAWLRGLKPEEADGHIAIASDHGEIVGWCRTESWTERTNPVFLDQGGPAYCWDATVHDTLEAFVAPEYRGRGIAAWCSAGLAAGVLNDNGANVAVFHPHMMLVARRAGLHPTLFQKSGDEWARV
;
A
#
# COMPACT_ATOMS: atom_id res chain seq x y z
N MET A 1 -17.21 -13.24 7.74
CA MET A 1 -16.12 -12.37 7.26
C MET A 1 -16.58 -10.93 7.04
N HIS A 2 -15.83 -9.95 7.57
CA HIS A 2 -16.05 -8.50 7.43
C HIS A 2 -14.76 -7.82 6.92
N CYS A 3 -14.90 -6.74 6.15
CA CYS A 3 -13.78 -5.90 5.72
C CYS A 3 -14.09 -4.46 6.10
N LEU A 4 -13.22 -3.85 6.90
CA LEU A 4 -13.33 -2.46 7.32
C LEU A 4 -12.17 -1.66 6.77
N ILE A 5 -12.46 -0.47 6.24
CA ILE A 5 -11.45 0.43 5.69
C ILE A 5 -11.25 1.56 6.69
N HIS A 6 -10.00 1.80 7.05
CA HIS A 6 -9.61 2.88 7.96
C HIS A 6 -8.60 3.77 7.26
N PRO A 7 -8.68 5.10 7.42
CA PRO A 7 -7.50 5.94 7.32
C PRO A 7 -6.42 5.39 8.25
N ALA A 8 -5.15 5.40 7.84
CA ALA A 8 -4.04 4.96 8.69
C ALA A 8 -4.04 5.72 10.04
N THR A 9 -4.43 7.00 9.99
CA THR A 9 -4.64 7.89 11.14
C THR A 9 -5.67 7.43 12.16
N GLN A 10 -6.55 6.50 11.78
CA GLN A 10 -7.66 6.00 12.60
C GLN A 10 -7.57 4.48 12.82
N LEU A 11 -6.42 3.86 12.53
CA LEU A 11 -6.20 2.45 12.80
C LEU A 11 -6.23 2.19 14.31
N PRO A 12 -7.13 1.32 14.82
CA PRO A 12 -7.18 1.03 16.26
C PRO A 12 -5.87 0.42 16.76
N GLU A 13 -5.44 0.82 17.97
CA GLU A 13 -4.17 0.39 18.57
C GLU A 13 -4.03 -1.14 18.63
N HIS A 14 -5.06 -1.85 19.11
CA HIS A 14 -5.08 -3.31 19.17
C HIS A 14 -4.91 -3.96 17.78
N ALA A 15 -5.46 -3.35 16.73
CA ALA A 15 -5.30 -3.84 15.38
C ALA A 15 -3.85 -3.61 14.91
N ALA A 16 -3.29 -2.42 15.16
CA ALA A 16 -1.90 -2.12 14.84
C ALA A 16 -0.91 -3.09 15.52
N GLU A 17 -1.12 -3.43 16.80
CA GLU A 17 -0.35 -4.45 17.51
C GLU A 17 -0.44 -5.82 16.83
N TRP A 18 -1.67 -6.28 16.55
CA TRP A 18 -1.89 -7.57 15.90
C TRP A 18 -1.24 -7.64 14.52
N LEU A 19 -1.39 -6.59 13.71
CA LEU A 19 -0.79 -6.51 12.39
C LEU A 19 0.74 -6.56 12.47
N ARG A 20 1.34 -5.80 13.40
CA ARG A 20 2.80 -5.77 13.61
C ARG A 20 3.34 -7.14 13.99
N ASP A 21 2.65 -7.84 14.90
CA ASP A 21 3.18 -9.05 15.51
C ASP A 21 2.90 -10.31 14.69
N ARG A 22 1.81 -10.32 13.91
CA ARG A 22 1.34 -11.54 13.24
C ARG A 22 1.18 -11.45 11.73
N LEU A 23 0.81 -10.27 11.22
CA LEU A 23 0.40 -10.12 9.82
C LEU A 23 1.31 -9.21 9.01
N THR A 24 2.54 -8.96 9.46
CA THR A 24 3.54 -8.22 8.69
C THR A 24 4.86 -8.97 8.72
N LYS A 25 5.63 -8.86 7.64
CA LYS A 25 6.95 -9.50 7.58
C LYS A 25 7.89 -8.81 8.58
N PRO A 26 8.62 -9.56 9.42
CA PRO A 26 9.65 -9.00 10.28
C PRO A 26 10.63 -8.10 9.53
N GLY A 27 10.84 -6.88 10.03
CA GLY A 27 11.73 -5.88 9.45
C GLY A 27 11.19 -5.13 8.23
N SER A 28 9.98 -5.44 7.75
CA SER A 28 9.35 -4.67 6.66
C SER A 28 9.09 -3.22 7.06
N ASP A 29 9.04 -2.34 6.07
CA ASP A 29 8.79 -0.90 6.26
C ASP A 29 7.49 -0.68 7.03
N PHE A 30 6.43 -1.40 6.65
CA PHE A 30 5.15 -1.29 7.34
C PHE A 30 5.21 -1.79 8.79
N GLN A 31 5.90 -2.91 9.07
CA GLN A 31 6.06 -3.36 10.46
C GLN A 31 6.80 -2.33 11.31
N ARG A 32 7.84 -1.69 10.75
CA ARG A 32 8.58 -0.61 11.43
C ARG A 32 7.70 0.60 11.70
N LYS A 33 6.85 1.00 10.74
CA LYS A 33 5.85 2.06 10.91
C LYS A 33 4.87 1.75 12.02
N LEU A 34 4.24 0.57 12.00
CA LEU A 34 3.34 0.14 13.08
C LEU A 34 4.02 0.18 14.46
N GLY A 35 5.27 -0.29 14.53
CA GLY A 35 6.06 -0.20 15.77
C GLY A 35 6.32 1.23 16.23
N ALA A 36 6.53 2.18 15.31
CA ALA A 36 6.67 3.60 15.64
C ALA A 36 5.33 4.21 16.10
N TRP A 37 4.23 3.85 15.44
CA TRP A 37 2.89 4.29 15.80
C TRP A 37 2.50 3.91 17.21
N LEU A 38 2.78 2.66 17.58
CA LEU A 38 2.57 2.14 18.93
C LEU A 38 3.49 2.76 20.00
N ARG A 39 4.55 3.47 19.58
CA ARG A 39 5.42 4.27 20.47
C ARG A 39 5.05 5.76 20.49
N GLY A 40 3.95 6.15 19.86
CA GLY A 40 3.42 7.51 19.86
C GLY A 40 3.76 8.36 18.63
N LEU A 41 4.48 7.83 17.63
CA LEU A 41 4.65 8.54 16.36
C LEU A 41 3.34 8.48 15.57
N LYS A 42 2.63 9.59 15.41
CA LYS A 42 1.32 9.53 14.74
C LYS A 42 1.48 9.22 13.25
N PRO A 43 0.69 8.29 12.68
CA PRO A 43 0.50 8.20 11.23
C PRO A 43 0.08 9.55 10.63
N GLU A 44 0.47 9.79 9.39
CA GLU A 44 0.12 10.97 8.61
C GLU A 44 -0.90 10.62 7.51
N GLU A 45 -1.51 11.62 6.88
CA GLU A 45 -2.41 11.38 5.74
C GLU A 45 -1.70 10.65 4.58
N ALA A 46 -0.39 10.91 4.41
CA ALA A 46 0.43 10.24 3.41
C ALA A 46 0.52 8.72 3.63
N ASP A 47 0.35 8.23 4.87
CA ASP A 47 0.31 6.78 5.19
C ASP A 47 -0.95 6.09 4.65
N GLY A 48 -1.88 6.85 4.06
CA GLY A 48 -3.00 6.36 3.27
C GLY A 48 -4.05 5.62 4.07
N HIS A 49 -4.50 4.49 3.53
CA HIS A 49 -5.63 3.73 4.06
C HIS A 49 -5.29 2.25 4.19
N ILE A 50 -5.95 1.59 5.13
CA ILE A 50 -5.82 0.15 5.36
C ILE A 50 -7.21 -0.50 5.43
N ALA A 51 -7.40 -1.51 4.60
CA ALA A 51 -8.51 -2.44 4.65
C ALA A 51 -8.13 -3.64 5.51
N ILE A 52 -8.90 -3.92 6.56
CA ILE A 52 -8.69 -5.02 7.50
C ILE A 52 -9.80 -6.04 7.28
N ALA A 53 -9.42 -7.28 6.98
CA ALA A 53 -10.35 -8.41 6.93
C ALA A 53 -10.37 -9.14 8.26
N SER A 54 -11.57 -9.38 8.77
CA SER A 54 -11.81 -10.17 9.97
C SER A 54 -12.77 -11.32 9.72
N ASP A 55 -12.52 -12.47 10.35
CA ASP A 55 -13.43 -13.62 10.34
C ASP A 55 -13.70 -14.06 11.77
N HIS A 56 -14.99 -14.17 12.15
CA HIS A 56 -15.42 -14.46 13.52
C HIS A 56 -14.75 -13.60 14.62
N GLY A 57 -14.42 -12.34 14.31
CA GLY A 57 -13.78 -11.39 15.23
C GLY A 57 -12.24 -11.42 15.22
N GLU A 58 -11.62 -12.38 14.55
CA GLU A 58 -10.16 -12.44 14.38
C GLU A 58 -9.74 -11.68 13.12
N ILE A 59 -8.66 -10.89 13.18
CA ILE A 59 -8.07 -10.26 11.99
C ILE A 59 -7.27 -11.31 11.22
N VAL A 60 -7.67 -11.58 9.97
CA VAL A 60 -7.13 -12.65 9.12
C VAL A 60 -6.29 -12.14 7.94
N GLY A 61 -6.37 -10.84 7.66
CA GLY A 61 -5.58 -10.22 6.61
C GLY A 61 -5.81 -8.72 6.52
N TRP A 62 -4.98 -8.07 5.72
CA TRP A 62 -5.10 -6.66 5.42
C TRP A 62 -4.59 -6.35 4.02
N CYS A 63 -5.02 -5.21 3.51
CA CYS A 63 -4.44 -4.56 2.35
C CYS A 63 -4.28 -3.08 2.68
N ARG A 64 -3.16 -2.45 2.29
CA ARG A 64 -2.91 -1.03 2.56
C ARG A 64 -2.50 -0.33 1.29
N THR A 65 -2.73 0.96 1.31
CA THR A 65 -2.25 1.90 0.33
C THR A 65 -1.58 3.09 1.00
N GLU A 66 -0.64 3.70 0.29
CA GLU A 66 0.20 4.82 0.72
C GLU A 66 0.55 5.62 -0.53
N SER A 67 0.51 6.96 -0.44
CA SER A 67 0.87 7.80 -1.58
C SER A 67 2.36 7.60 -1.92
N TRP A 68 2.65 7.35 -3.19
CA TRP A 68 4.02 7.13 -3.67
C TRP A 68 4.25 7.84 -4.99
N THR A 69 5.25 8.72 -5.00
CA THR A 69 5.61 9.47 -6.19
C THR A 69 6.74 8.78 -6.93
N GLU A 70 6.45 8.37 -8.16
CA GLU A 70 7.47 7.97 -9.12
C GLU A 70 8.24 9.20 -9.58
N ARG A 71 9.57 9.18 -9.40
CA ARG A 71 10.45 10.18 -9.98
C ARG A 71 10.79 9.76 -11.40
N THR A 72 10.28 10.48 -12.41
CA THR A 72 10.67 10.24 -13.82
C THR A 72 11.78 11.18 -14.25
N ASN A 73 12.42 10.91 -15.39
CA ASN A 73 13.61 11.62 -15.87
C ASN A 73 13.53 13.16 -15.72
N PRO A 74 14.67 13.83 -15.45
CA PRO A 74 14.71 15.29 -15.42
C PRO A 74 14.22 15.84 -16.76
N VAL A 75 13.17 16.66 -16.72
CA VAL A 75 12.71 17.40 -17.89
C VAL A 75 13.60 18.64 -17.99
N PHE A 76 14.31 18.77 -19.12
CA PHE A 76 15.07 19.97 -19.42
C PHE A 76 14.09 21.04 -19.88
N LEU A 77 13.96 22.12 -19.12
CA LEU A 77 13.27 23.30 -19.60
C LEU A 77 14.17 23.96 -20.66
N ASP A 78 13.72 23.91 -21.91
CA ASP A 78 14.31 24.68 -22.99
C ASP A 78 14.19 26.17 -22.61
N GLN A 79 15.31 26.74 -22.17
CA GLN A 79 15.73 28.16 -22.13
C GLN A 79 16.43 28.53 -20.82
N GLY A 80 17.76 28.32 -20.77
CA GLY A 80 18.68 29.28 -20.13
C GLY A 80 19.15 29.02 -18.69
N GLY A 81 18.84 27.88 -18.05
CA GLY A 81 19.41 27.55 -16.73
C GLY A 81 19.07 26.13 -16.26
N PRO A 82 19.76 25.60 -15.23
CA PRO A 82 19.46 24.29 -14.65
C PRO A 82 18.20 24.38 -13.78
N ALA A 83 17.04 24.46 -14.41
CA ALA A 83 15.77 24.21 -13.76
C ALA A 83 15.37 22.76 -14.04
N TYR A 84 15.67 21.87 -13.10
CA TYR A 84 15.20 20.50 -13.13
C TYR A 84 13.77 20.48 -12.62
N CYS A 85 12.79 20.25 -13.50
CA CYS A 85 11.50 19.74 -13.06
C CYS A 85 11.49 18.21 -13.25
N TRP A 86 11.06 17.50 -12.21
CA TRP A 86 10.79 16.08 -12.29
C TRP A 86 9.33 15.95 -12.71
N ASP A 87 9.06 15.28 -13.83
CA ASP A 87 7.69 14.81 -14.07
C ASP A 87 7.42 13.71 -13.03
N ALA A 88 6.39 13.92 -12.22
CA ALA A 88 6.11 13.16 -11.02
C ALA A 88 4.77 12.48 -11.19
N THR A 89 4.79 11.17 -11.44
CA THR A 89 3.55 10.38 -11.45
C THR A 89 3.25 9.95 -10.02
N VAL A 90 2.12 10.41 -9.49
CA VAL A 90 1.63 9.96 -8.18
C VAL A 90 0.89 8.65 -8.37
N HIS A 91 1.33 7.63 -7.64
CA HIS A 91 0.65 6.35 -7.51
C HIS A 91 0.19 6.19 -6.06
N ASP A 92 -0.74 5.27 -5.87
CA ASP A 92 -0.99 4.68 -4.58
C ASP A 92 -0.32 3.30 -4.52
N THR A 93 0.42 3.02 -3.46
CA THR A 93 1.00 1.68 -3.30
C THR A 93 -0.10 0.65 -3.05
N LEU A 94 0.18 -0.61 -3.38
CA LEU A 94 -0.67 -1.73 -2.96
C LEU A 94 0.18 -2.81 -2.31
N GLU A 95 0.02 -2.95 -0.99
CA GLU A 95 0.57 -4.05 -0.22
C GLU A 95 -0.56 -4.83 0.44
N ALA A 96 -0.41 -6.15 0.55
CA ALA A 96 -1.37 -6.98 1.25
C ALA A 96 -0.68 -8.15 1.95
N PHE A 97 -1.28 -8.59 3.04
CA PHE A 97 -0.88 -9.80 3.74
C PHE A 97 -2.10 -10.55 4.23
N VAL A 98 -2.06 -11.87 4.14
CA VAL A 98 -3.11 -12.77 4.65
C VAL A 98 -2.44 -13.86 5.47
N ALA A 99 -3.02 -14.14 6.63
CA ALA A 99 -2.63 -15.23 7.52
C ALA A 99 -2.51 -16.55 6.71
N PRO A 100 -1.45 -17.35 6.90
CA PRO A 100 -1.18 -18.54 6.08
C PRO A 100 -2.39 -19.47 5.88
N GLU A 101 -3.12 -19.76 6.94
CA GLU A 101 -4.29 -20.64 7.00
C GLU A 101 -5.54 -20.07 6.29
N TYR A 102 -5.52 -18.77 5.96
CA TYR A 102 -6.56 -18.07 5.21
C TYR A 102 -6.15 -17.75 3.76
N ARG A 103 -4.93 -18.09 3.34
CA ARG A 103 -4.46 -17.85 1.95
C ARG A 103 -5.24 -18.70 0.95
N GLY A 104 -5.25 -18.26 -0.31
CA GLY A 104 -5.98 -18.93 -1.40
C GLY A 104 -7.49 -18.68 -1.42
N ARG A 105 -8.04 -17.99 -0.41
CA ARG A 105 -9.49 -17.71 -0.28
C ARG A 105 -9.93 -16.37 -0.89
N GLY A 106 -9.04 -15.67 -1.59
CA GLY A 106 -9.36 -14.38 -2.23
C GLY A 106 -9.37 -13.15 -1.30
N ILE A 107 -9.06 -13.30 0.00
CA ILE A 107 -9.11 -12.21 0.99
C ILE A 107 -8.29 -10.99 0.58
N ALA A 108 -7.06 -11.17 0.07
CA ALA A 108 -6.23 -10.05 -0.37
C ALA A 108 -6.92 -9.24 -1.48
N ALA A 109 -7.47 -9.90 -2.50
CA ALA A 109 -8.17 -9.24 -3.60
C ALA A 109 -9.47 -8.58 -3.12
N TRP A 110 -10.16 -9.17 -2.16
CA TRP A 110 -11.36 -8.59 -1.56
C TRP A 110 -11.04 -7.30 -0.78
N CYS A 111 -10.00 -7.29 0.06
CA CYS A 111 -9.53 -6.08 0.73
C CYS A 111 -9.09 -5.01 -0.28
N SER A 112 -8.34 -5.39 -1.31
CA SER A 112 -7.91 -4.48 -2.37
C SER A 112 -9.08 -3.88 -3.14
N ALA A 113 -10.14 -4.67 -3.41
CA ALA A 113 -11.35 -4.17 -4.05
C ALA A 113 -12.12 -3.20 -3.15
N GLY A 114 -12.11 -3.44 -1.83
CA GLY A 114 -12.60 -2.47 -0.84
C GLY A 114 -11.87 -1.13 -0.94
N LEU A 115 -10.53 -1.15 -0.94
CA LEU A 115 -9.73 0.07 -1.15
C LEU A 115 -10.02 0.73 -2.50
N ALA A 116 -10.14 -0.06 -3.56
CA ALA A 116 -10.47 0.42 -4.90
C ALA A 116 -11.78 1.23 -4.91
N ALA A 117 -12.83 0.66 -4.31
CA ALA A 117 -14.15 1.28 -4.25
C ALA A 117 -14.23 2.45 -3.25
N GLY A 118 -13.45 2.42 -2.18
CA GLY A 118 -13.56 3.37 -1.08
C GLY A 118 -12.66 4.60 -1.21
N VAL A 119 -11.42 4.44 -1.70
CA VAL A 119 -10.38 5.46 -1.55
C VAL A 119 -9.47 5.66 -2.77
N LEU A 120 -9.41 4.72 -3.72
CA LEU A 120 -8.54 4.82 -4.90
C LEU A 120 -9.25 5.33 -6.16
N ASN A 121 -10.50 5.82 -6.03
CA ASN A 121 -11.24 6.29 -7.21
C ASN A 121 -10.60 7.55 -7.82
N ASP A 122 -10.10 8.46 -6.97
CA ASP A 122 -9.59 9.76 -7.41
C ASP A 122 -8.28 9.67 -8.19
N ASN A 123 -7.52 8.58 -8.04
CA ASN A 123 -6.28 8.33 -8.79
C ASN A 123 -6.49 7.47 -10.05
N GLY A 124 -7.75 7.14 -10.38
CA GLY A 124 -8.10 6.27 -11.49
C GLY A 124 -7.72 4.80 -11.28
N ALA A 125 -7.69 4.32 -10.02
CA ALA A 125 -7.31 2.97 -9.65
C ALA A 125 -5.87 2.55 -10.06
N ASN A 126 -4.98 3.52 -10.28
CA ASN A 126 -3.58 3.27 -10.59
C ASN A 126 -2.81 2.93 -9.32
N VAL A 127 -2.08 1.81 -9.33
CA VAL A 127 -1.31 1.39 -8.15
C VAL A 127 0.12 0.98 -8.48
N ALA A 128 1.04 1.39 -7.61
CA ALA A 128 2.41 0.90 -7.62
C ALA A 128 2.50 -0.40 -6.81
N VAL A 129 3.10 -1.44 -7.41
CA VAL A 129 3.37 -2.70 -6.71
C VAL A 129 4.85 -3.03 -6.75
N PHE A 130 5.39 -3.50 -5.62
CA PHE A 130 6.82 -3.80 -5.45
C PHE A 130 7.13 -5.30 -5.34
N HIS A 131 6.12 -6.14 -5.54
CA HIS A 131 6.28 -7.59 -5.54
C HIS A 131 5.40 -8.21 -6.65
N PRO A 132 5.93 -9.07 -7.54
CA PRO A 132 5.19 -9.62 -8.68
C PRO A 132 3.85 -10.28 -8.30
N HIS A 133 3.77 -10.94 -7.14
CA HIS A 133 2.51 -11.53 -6.65
C HIS A 133 1.38 -10.51 -6.45
N MET A 134 1.70 -9.25 -6.19
CA MET A 134 0.69 -8.20 -6.03
C MET A 134 0.07 -7.79 -7.37
N MET A 135 0.70 -8.06 -8.51
CA MET A 135 0.08 -7.84 -9.82
C MET A 135 -1.21 -8.62 -9.97
N LEU A 136 -1.22 -9.88 -9.53
CA LEU A 136 -2.41 -10.74 -9.61
C LEU A 136 -3.51 -10.28 -8.64
N VAL A 137 -3.13 -9.85 -7.44
CA VAL A 137 -4.07 -9.31 -6.44
C VAL A 137 -4.73 -8.04 -6.98
N ALA A 138 -3.93 -7.09 -7.46
CA ALA A 138 -4.41 -5.82 -8.00
C ALA A 138 -5.35 -6.02 -9.19
N ARG A 139 -4.96 -6.84 -10.18
CA ARG A 139 -5.80 -7.12 -11.36
C ARG A 139 -7.13 -7.78 -11.00
N ARG A 140 -7.14 -8.69 -10.02
CA ARG A 140 -8.39 -9.31 -9.53
C ARG A 140 -9.30 -8.32 -8.82
N ALA A 141 -8.74 -7.27 -8.23
CA ALA A 141 -9.47 -6.18 -7.61
C ALA A 141 -9.92 -5.10 -8.61
N GLY A 142 -9.62 -5.25 -9.90
CA GLY A 142 -9.96 -4.26 -10.93
C GLY A 142 -9.04 -3.05 -10.97
N LEU A 143 -7.88 -3.11 -10.31
CA LEU A 143 -6.88 -2.03 -10.28
C LEU A 143 -5.98 -2.08 -11.53
N HIS A 144 -5.26 -0.98 -11.78
CA HIS A 144 -4.26 -0.84 -12.83
C HIS A 144 -2.83 -0.84 -12.24
N PRO A 145 -2.25 -2.02 -11.96
CA PRO A 145 -0.95 -2.09 -11.31
C PRO A 145 0.21 -1.84 -12.27
N THR A 146 1.20 -1.08 -11.81
CA THR A 146 2.54 -0.97 -12.41
C THR A 146 3.55 -1.63 -11.49
N LEU A 147 4.32 -2.59 -12.02
CA LEU A 147 5.36 -3.28 -11.27
C LEU A 147 6.64 -2.43 -11.22
N PHE A 148 7.16 -2.23 -10.03
CA PHE A 148 8.44 -1.59 -9.79
C PHE A 148 9.41 -2.59 -9.16
N GLN A 149 10.67 -2.53 -9.61
CA GLN A 149 11.76 -3.29 -9.04
C GLN A 149 12.90 -2.35 -8.63
N LYS A 150 13.57 -2.70 -7.53
CA LYS A 150 14.71 -1.93 -7.06
C LYS A 150 15.94 -2.22 -7.92
N SER A 151 16.55 -1.17 -8.46
CA SER A 151 17.82 -1.19 -9.20
C SER A 151 18.80 -0.25 -8.51
N GLY A 152 19.75 -0.82 -7.74
CA GLY A 152 20.59 -0.02 -6.85
C GLY A 152 19.75 0.62 -5.74
N ASP A 153 19.77 1.95 -5.65
CA ASP A 153 18.99 2.74 -4.69
C ASP A 153 17.67 3.28 -5.26
N GLU A 154 17.40 3.03 -6.55
CA GLU A 154 16.24 3.58 -7.26
C GLU A 154 15.19 2.50 -7.54
N TRP A 155 13.93 2.93 -7.66
CA TRP A 155 12.83 2.10 -8.12
C TRP A 155 12.56 2.38 -9.60
N ALA A 156 12.58 1.33 -10.43
CA ALA A 156 12.32 1.43 -11.85
C ALA A 156 11.11 0.58 -12.26
N ARG A 157 10.34 1.04 -13.25
CA ARG A 157 9.29 0.23 -13.88
C ARG A 157 9.89 -1.00 -14.54
N VAL A 158 9.21 -2.14 -14.45
CA VAL A 158 9.56 -3.40 -15.12
C VAL A 158 8.78 -3.58 -16.40
#